data_AF-A0A6L5NWL1-F1
#
_entry.id   AF-A0A6L5NWL1-F1
#
_cell.length_a   1.000
_cell.length_b   1.000
_cell.length_c   1.000
_cell.angle_alpha   90.00
_cell.angle_beta   90.00
_cell.angle_gamma   90.00
#
_symmetry.space_group_name_H-M   'P 1'
#
loop_
_entity.id
_entity.type
_entity.pdbx_description
1 polymer ?
#
loop_
_entity_poly.entity_id
_entity_poly.type
_entity_poly.pdbx_seq_one_letter_code
_entity_poly.pdbx_strand_id
1 'polypeptide(L)'
;MSLRTQTRQRNTTDNTARNVANTKHNDYSNHGDTAPKNAAVQHQRTEEENQTQLEASHTSFSDQPEHHPHLAAPEQPLVDIESLTPEKIAELEVINQRRDHITLLAIKGMKFDDVDLLNSLAQKYHCSANDIMGDMQLLTNPEVWNQHKLRLKNAQDSQVFRKQQLKENRKNQVSEFMNESVKFTSELLVALSQQFECQPRHIVEDIMHYKTFKNLHETFKQSNVTLPTVRAIYRCAKLNIQY
;
A
#
# COMPACT_ATOMS: atom_id res chain seq x y z
N MET A 1 -30.34 -7.24 -87.60
CA MET A 1 -29.36 -6.41 -88.34
C MET A 1 -28.68 -5.49 -87.34
N SER A 2 -27.47 -5.83 -86.88
CA SER A 2 -26.18 -5.25 -87.34
C SER A 2 -26.12 -3.72 -87.15
N LEU A 3 -25.46 -3.24 -86.08
CA LEU A 3 -24.00 -2.99 -85.93
C LEU A 3 -23.69 -1.50 -86.25
N ARG A 4 -23.24 -0.72 -85.26
CA ARG A 4 -21.86 -0.21 -85.21
C ARG A 4 -21.57 0.71 -84.02
N THR A 5 -20.39 0.41 -83.49
CA THR A 5 -19.58 0.95 -82.42
C THR A 5 -18.71 2.13 -82.88
N GLN A 6 -18.33 3.02 -81.96
CA GLN A 6 -17.02 3.70 -81.80
C GLN A 6 -17.07 4.34 -80.39
N THR A 7 -16.35 3.97 -79.33
CA THR A 7 -14.94 3.61 -79.03
C THR A 7 -13.97 4.80 -79.04
N ARG A 8 -13.14 4.82 -77.96
CA ARG A 8 -11.82 5.46 -77.71
C ARG A 8 -11.84 6.77 -76.89
N GLN A 9 -11.04 6.98 -75.84
CA GLN A 9 -9.76 6.36 -75.42
C GLN A 9 -9.60 6.24 -73.90
N ARG A 10 -9.07 5.09 -73.44
CA ARG A 10 -8.22 4.94 -72.26
C ARG A 10 -6.81 5.39 -72.63
N ASN A 11 -6.10 6.02 -71.71
CA ASN A 11 -4.66 5.82 -71.55
C ASN A 11 -4.38 5.28 -70.15
N THR A 12 -4.03 4.00 -70.14
CA THR A 12 -3.22 3.32 -69.12
C THR A 12 -1.84 3.10 -69.75
N THR A 13 -0.79 3.42 -69.01
CA THR A 13 0.53 2.78 -69.08
C THR A 13 1.05 2.82 -67.64
N ASP A 14 1.10 1.71 -66.89
CA ASP A 14 2.00 0.54 -67.03
C ASP A 14 3.45 0.94 -67.25
N ASN A 15 4.29 0.79 -66.22
CA ASN A 15 5.12 -0.41 -66.02
C ASN A 15 6.14 -0.13 -64.90
N THR A 16 6.20 -0.88 -63.81
CA THR A 16 6.59 -2.31 -63.68
C THR A 16 8.09 -2.47 -63.46
N ALA A 17 8.38 -3.28 -62.43
CA ALA A 17 9.60 -4.07 -62.22
C ALA A 17 10.85 -3.31 -61.71
N ARG A 18 11.63 -3.84 -60.76
CA ARG A 18 11.70 -5.20 -60.19
C ARG A 18 12.65 -5.21 -58.99
N ASN A 19 12.31 -6.06 -58.01
CA ASN A 19 13.12 -7.06 -57.28
C ASN A 19 14.45 -6.62 -56.60
N VAL A 20 14.94 -7.23 -55.51
CA VAL A 20 14.92 -8.63 -55.03
C VAL A 20 15.10 -8.57 -53.49
N ALA A 21 14.15 -9.06 -52.69
CA ALA A 21 14.21 -10.32 -51.93
C ALA A 21 15.53 -10.64 -51.19
N ASN A 22 15.44 -10.83 -49.87
CA ASN A 22 15.99 -12.04 -49.26
C ASN A 22 15.10 -12.47 -48.09
N THR A 23 14.53 -13.66 -48.26
CA THR A 23 13.68 -14.41 -47.33
C THR A 23 14.41 -15.69 -46.97
N LYS A 24 14.02 -16.29 -45.82
CA LYS A 24 14.23 -17.69 -45.37
C LYS A 24 15.51 -17.89 -44.54
N HIS A 25 15.56 -18.71 -43.49
CA HIS A 25 14.61 -19.58 -42.77
C HIS A 25 15.31 -20.04 -41.47
N ASN A 26 14.51 -20.36 -40.43
CA ASN A 26 14.57 -21.53 -39.52
C ASN A 26 15.94 -22.19 -39.19
N ASP A 27 16.22 -22.65 -37.97
CA ASP A 27 15.46 -23.70 -37.28
C ASP A 27 15.80 -23.89 -35.78
N TYR A 28 14.89 -24.63 -35.15
CA TYR A 28 14.80 -25.14 -33.78
C TYR A 28 16.00 -25.95 -33.25
N SER A 29 16.19 -25.90 -31.92
CA SER A 29 16.41 -27.01 -30.95
C SER A 29 16.62 -26.37 -29.56
N ASN A 30 15.78 -26.47 -28.52
CA ASN A 30 15.20 -27.60 -27.77
C ASN A 30 16.23 -28.59 -27.18
N HIS A 31 16.55 -28.45 -25.89
CA HIS A 31 16.36 -29.47 -24.85
C HIS A 31 16.96 -29.02 -23.51
N GLY A 32 16.16 -29.16 -22.46
CA GLY A 32 16.55 -28.90 -21.08
C GLY A 32 15.37 -29.08 -20.14
N ASP A 33 14.65 -30.19 -20.30
CA ASP A 33 13.71 -30.71 -19.32
C ASP A 33 14.37 -30.78 -17.94
N THR A 34 13.68 -30.26 -16.92
CA THR A 34 13.56 -30.96 -15.65
C THR A 34 12.31 -30.45 -14.93
N ALA A 35 11.24 -31.22 -15.07
CA ALA A 35 10.10 -31.18 -14.16
C ALA A 35 10.46 -31.93 -12.83
N PRO A 36 9.56 -32.02 -11.84
CA PRO A 36 9.70 -31.37 -10.55
C PRO A 36 10.06 -32.37 -9.43
N LYS A 37 10.58 -31.87 -8.30
CA LYS A 37 10.54 -32.61 -7.04
C LYS A 37 9.82 -31.81 -5.97
N ASN A 38 8.75 -32.45 -5.50
CA ASN A 38 8.01 -32.19 -4.28
C ASN A 38 8.89 -31.71 -3.13
N ALA A 39 8.43 -30.66 -2.44
CA ALA A 39 8.32 -30.68 -0.99
C ALA A 39 7.26 -29.67 -0.58
N ALA A 40 6.07 -30.19 -0.28
CA ALA A 40 5.10 -29.50 0.55
C ALA A 40 5.76 -29.13 1.87
N VAL A 41 5.74 -27.86 2.25
CA VAL A 41 5.83 -27.46 3.65
C VAL A 41 4.71 -26.47 3.89
N GLN A 42 3.60 -27.05 4.34
CA GLN A 42 2.62 -26.39 5.18
C GLN A 42 3.34 -25.81 6.39
N HIS A 43 3.11 -24.53 6.69
CA HIS A 43 3.14 -24.07 8.07
C HIS A 43 1.82 -23.39 8.36
N GLN A 44 0.84 -24.22 8.72
CA GLN A 44 -0.13 -23.88 9.74
C GLN A 44 0.66 -23.60 11.02
N ARG A 45 0.53 -22.37 11.53
CA ARG A 45 0.99 -22.00 12.85
C ARG A 45 -0.22 -22.18 13.76
N THR A 46 -0.24 -23.29 14.49
CA THR A 46 -1.17 -23.54 15.57
C THR A 46 -0.70 -22.77 16.79
N GLU A 47 -1.65 -22.12 17.44
CA GLU A 47 -1.52 -21.51 18.76
C GLU A 47 -1.55 -22.57 19.87
N GLU A 48 -0.94 -22.18 21.00
CA GLU A 48 -1.30 -22.53 22.38
C GLU A 48 -0.76 -23.79 23.09
N GLU A 49 -0.60 -23.54 24.40
CA GLU A 49 -0.28 -24.41 25.56
C GLU A 49 1.20 -24.82 25.76
N ASN A 50 2.00 -24.14 26.60
CA ASN A 50 1.96 -23.97 28.07
C ASN A 50 2.45 -25.22 28.84
N GLN A 51 3.34 -24.99 29.83
CA GLN A 51 4.00 -25.91 30.78
C GLN A 51 5.37 -26.53 30.43
N THR A 52 6.42 -26.01 31.08
CA THR A 52 7.54 -26.79 31.65
C THR A 52 8.11 -25.97 32.82
N GLN A 53 7.79 -26.33 34.07
CA GLN A 53 8.67 -27.05 35.03
C GLN A 53 10.07 -26.44 35.15
N LEU A 54 10.38 -25.72 36.24
CA LEU A 54 10.92 -26.27 37.51
C LEU A 54 12.04 -27.29 37.28
N GLU A 55 13.28 -26.82 37.36
CA GLU A 55 14.36 -27.57 38.01
C GLU A 55 15.50 -26.64 38.44
N ALA A 56 15.88 -26.77 39.70
CA ALA A 56 16.94 -26.08 40.38
C ALA A 56 18.26 -26.86 40.26
N SER A 57 19.39 -26.16 40.24
CA SER A 57 20.69 -26.53 40.86
C SER A 57 21.69 -25.39 40.64
N HIS A 58 22.00 -24.59 41.67
CA HIS A 58 23.17 -24.71 42.56
C HIS A 58 24.52 -24.68 41.83
N THR A 59 25.24 -23.56 41.85
CA THR A 59 26.43 -23.25 42.71
C THR A 59 26.93 -21.84 42.28
N SER A 60 27.41 -20.91 43.10
CA SER A 60 28.34 -20.95 44.23
C SER A 60 28.19 -19.76 45.19
N PHE A 61 28.61 -20.00 46.43
CA PHE A 61 28.91 -19.06 47.53
C PHE A 61 29.89 -17.92 47.18
N SER A 62 29.68 -16.71 47.71
CA SER A 62 30.55 -16.10 48.75
C SER A 62 29.99 -14.76 49.27
N ASP A 63 30.06 -14.59 50.59
CA ASP A 63 29.69 -13.42 51.40
C ASP A 63 30.52 -12.15 51.11
N GLN A 64 29.86 -10.98 50.98
CA GLN A 64 30.00 -9.84 51.92
C GLN A 64 29.09 -8.64 51.53
N PRO A 65 28.70 -7.79 52.50
CA PRO A 65 27.66 -6.77 52.32
C PRO A 65 28.26 -5.38 52.04
N GLU A 66 27.85 -4.74 50.95
CA GLU A 66 28.05 -3.29 50.79
C GLU A 66 26.71 -2.57 50.67
N HIS A 67 26.45 -1.74 51.67
CA HIS A 67 25.41 -0.73 51.73
C HIS A 67 25.54 0.20 50.51
N HIS A 68 24.65 0.06 49.54
CA HIS A 68 24.33 1.14 48.61
C HIS A 68 22.96 1.72 48.98
N PRO A 69 22.83 3.03 49.22
CA PRO A 69 21.54 3.65 49.39
C PRO A 69 20.78 3.52 48.07
N HIS A 70 19.66 2.83 48.13
CA HIS A 70 18.67 2.73 47.07
C HIS A 70 18.13 4.15 46.83
N LEU A 71 18.74 4.88 45.89
CA LEU A 71 18.11 6.05 45.30
C LEU A 71 16.88 5.53 44.56
N ALA A 72 15.73 5.70 45.17
CA ALA A 72 14.43 5.41 44.59
C ALA A 72 14.38 6.08 43.21
N ALA A 73 14.16 5.26 42.17
CA ALA A 73 13.65 5.78 40.92
C ALA A 73 12.37 6.58 41.23
N PRO A 74 12.14 7.75 40.60
CA PRO A 74 10.89 8.43 40.78
C PRO A 74 9.79 7.51 40.26
N GLU A 75 9.01 6.93 41.18
CA GLU A 75 7.77 6.25 40.86
C GLU A 75 6.95 7.23 40.03
N GLN A 76 6.78 6.93 38.75
CA GLN A 76 5.78 7.63 37.97
C GLN A 76 4.44 7.34 38.64
N PRO A 77 3.65 8.35 39.03
CA PRO A 77 2.32 8.09 39.53
C PRO A 77 1.57 7.38 38.42
N LEU A 78 1.13 6.14 38.71
CA LEU A 78 0.21 5.39 37.88
C LEU A 78 -1.09 6.22 37.86
N VAL A 79 -1.24 7.09 36.87
CA VAL A 79 -2.43 7.91 36.71
C VAL A 79 -3.56 6.96 36.34
N ASP A 80 -4.52 6.80 37.24
CA ASP A 80 -5.69 5.96 37.04
C ASP A 80 -6.54 6.53 35.89
N ILE A 81 -6.40 5.92 34.71
CA ILE A 81 -6.95 6.44 33.43
C ILE A 81 -8.48 6.56 33.51
N GLU A 82 -9.13 5.76 34.36
CA GLU A 82 -10.58 5.77 34.56
C GLU A 82 -11.11 7.02 35.28
N SER A 83 -10.21 7.84 35.87
CA SER A 83 -10.56 9.06 36.61
C SER A 83 -10.30 10.38 35.86
N LEU A 84 -9.77 10.32 34.63
CA LEU A 84 -9.38 11.51 33.87
C LEU A 84 -10.58 12.13 33.15
N THR A 85 -10.70 13.46 33.23
CA THR A 85 -11.70 14.18 32.43
C THR A 85 -11.36 14.07 30.94
N PRO A 86 -12.36 14.12 30.03
CA PRO A 86 -12.13 14.12 28.60
C PRO A 86 -11.15 15.21 28.13
N GLU A 87 -11.15 16.39 28.77
CA GLU A 87 -10.19 17.45 28.44
C GLU A 87 -8.76 17.03 28.75
N LYS A 88 -8.55 16.34 29.89
CA LYS A 88 -7.21 15.90 30.27
C LYS A 88 -6.67 14.80 29.37
N ILE A 89 -7.55 13.90 28.92
CA ILE A 89 -7.20 12.88 27.92
C ILE A 89 -6.77 13.55 26.60
N ALA A 90 -7.52 14.56 26.14
CA ALA A 90 -7.19 15.29 24.92
C ALA A 90 -5.84 16.02 25.03
N GLU A 91 -5.57 16.67 26.16
CA GLU A 91 -4.29 17.35 26.43
C GLU A 91 -3.11 16.37 26.40
N LEU A 92 -3.24 15.22 27.06
CA LEU A 92 -2.21 14.17 27.05
C LEU A 92 -1.96 13.63 25.65
N GLU A 93 -2.99 13.50 24.83
CA GLU A 93 -2.83 13.03 23.46
C GLU A 93 -2.09 14.06 22.58
N VAL A 94 -2.32 15.37 22.77
CA VAL A 94 -1.54 16.41 22.09
C VAL A 94 -0.06 16.35 22.49
N ILE A 95 0.24 16.14 23.77
CA ILE A 95 1.62 15.95 24.25
C ILE A 95 2.25 14.71 23.61
N ASN A 96 1.51 13.60 23.53
CA ASN A 96 1.99 12.39 22.88
C ASN A 96 2.25 12.59 21.38
N GLN A 97 1.37 13.30 20.67
CA GLN A 97 1.56 13.63 19.25
C GLN A 97 2.78 14.53 19.02
N ARG A 98 3.05 15.45 19.95
CA ARG A 98 4.24 16.30 19.93
C ARG A 98 5.51 15.46 20.09
N ARG A 99 5.54 14.54 21.04
CA ARG A 99 6.64 13.59 21.25
C ARG A 99 6.84 12.66 20.06
N ASP A 100 5.76 12.09 19.52
CA ASP A 100 5.78 11.28 18.30
C ASP A 100 6.45 12.06 17.14
N HIS A 101 6.12 13.35 16.99
CA HIS A 101 6.74 14.19 15.97
C HIS A 101 8.23 14.43 16.25
N ILE A 102 8.64 14.74 17.48
CA ILE A 102 10.06 14.89 17.85
C ILE A 102 10.83 13.59 17.54
N THR A 103 10.30 12.43 17.93
CA THR A 103 10.90 11.12 17.62
C THR A 103 11.03 10.90 16.11
N LEU A 104 10.01 11.24 15.33
CA LEU A 104 10.06 11.13 13.88
C LEU A 104 11.17 12.01 13.26
N LEU A 105 11.33 13.24 13.73
CA LEU A 105 12.36 14.16 13.25
C LEU A 105 13.77 13.67 13.61
N ALA A 106 13.94 13.15 14.83
CA ALA A 106 15.18 12.53 15.27
C ALA A 106 15.55 11.29 14.43
N ILE A 107 14.58 10.41 14.11
CA ILE A 107 14.81 9.25 13.21
C ILE A 107 15.24 9.70 11.81
N LYS A 108 14.75 10.85 11.33
CA LYS A 108 15.17 11.47 10.06
C LYS A 108 16.54 12.15 10.12
N GLY A 109 17.21 12.12 11.28
CA GLY A 109 18.54 12.70 11.47
C GLY A 109 18.55 14.20 11.72
N MET A 110 17.40 14.81 12.05
CA MET A 110 17.37 16.22 12.44
C MET A 110 17.98 16.41 13.83
N LYS A 111 18.83 17.41 13.95
CA LYS A 111 19.40 17.86 15.22
C LYS A 111 18.54 18.96 15.80
N PHE A 112 18.44 18.99 17.12
CA PHE A 112 17.61 19.95 17.87
C PHE A 112 18.45 21.02 18.57
N ASP A 113 19.60 21.34 17.98
CA ASP A 113 20.47 22.47 18.34
C ASP A 113 20.02 23.78 17.68
N ASP A 114 19.13 23.70 16.68
CA ASP A 114 18.55 24.84 15.99
C ASP A 114 17.35 25.45 16.75
N VAL A 115 17.50 26.70 17.16
CA VAL A 115 16.47 27.48 17.86
C VAL A 115 15.24 27.71 16.98
N ASP A 116 15.41 27.85 15.66
CA ASP A 116 14.29 28.06 14.74
C ASP A 116 13.42 26.81 14.63
N LEU A 117 14.05 25.62 14.62
CA LEU A 117 13.33 24.34 14.67
C LEU A 117 12.52 24.21 15.96
N LEU A 118 13.12 24.51 17.12
CA LEU A 118 12.44 24.46 18.42
C LEU A 118 11.25 25.43 18.48
N ASN A 119 11.44 26.66 17.99
CA ASN A 119 10.37 27.67 17.94
C ASN A 119 9.25 27.24 16.99
N SER A 120 9.56 26.63 15.84
CA SER A 120 8.56 26.14 14.91
C SER A 120 7.71 25.01 15.50
N LEU A 121 8.33 24.11 16.27
CA LEU A 121 7.63 23.04 16.98
C LEU A 121 6.76 23.61 18.11
N ALA A 122 7.30 24.54 18.90
CA ALA A 122 6.57 25.21 19.97
C ALA A 122 5.31 25.92 19.44
N GLN A 123 5.43 26.64 18.32
CA GLN A 123 4.30 27.29 17.65
C GLN A 123 3.26 26.27 17.14
N LYS A 124 3.70 25.18 16.50
CA LYS A 124 2.82 24.14 15.94
C LYS A 124 1.95 23.48 17.01
N TYR A 125 2.49 23.27 18.21
CA TYR A 125 1.80 22.59 19.30
C TYR A 125 1.29 23.55 20.39
N HIS A 126 1.32 24.86 20.13
CA HIS A 126 0.87 25.90 21.07
C HIS A 126 1.48 25.75 22.48
N CYS A 127 2.78 25.45 22.55
CA CYS A 127 3.51 25.28 23.80
C CYS A 127 4.78 26.15 23.84
N SER A 128 5.50 26.12 24.96
CA SER A 128 6.79 26.81 25.06
C SER A 128 7.93 25.97 24.49
N ALA A 129 9.04 26.61 24.13
CA ALA A 129 10.27 25.89 23.76
C ALA A 129 10.80 25.04 24.94
N ASN A 130 10.57 25.47 26.18
CA ASN A 130 10.91 24.69 27.38
C ASN A 130 10.14 23.38 27.45
N ASP A 131 8.87 23.35 27.03
CA ASP A 131 8.08 22.11 26.98
C ASP A 131 8.64 21.14 25.94
N ILE A 132 9.10 21.65 24.79
CA ILE A 132 9.77 20.84 23.75
C ILE A 132 11.08 20.26 24.29
N MET A 133 11.89 21.08 24.98
CA MET A 133 13.14 20.60 25.59
C MET A 133 12.87 19.56 26.68
N GLY A 134 11.83 19.74 27.50
CA GLY A 134 11.40 18.75 28.50
C GLY A 134 10.98 17.43 27.86
N ASP A 135 10.23 17.47 26.77
CA ASP A 135 9.86 16.27 26.01
C ASP A 135 11.09 15.59 25.39
N MET A 136 12.02 16.34 24.83
CA MET A 136 13.29 15.79 24.32
C MET A 136 14.08 15.11 25.43
N GLN A 137 14.11 15.69 26.63
CA GLN A 137 14.81 15.12 27.77
C GLN A 137 14.16 13.81 28.22
N LEU A 138 12.82 13.74 28.27
CA LEU A 138 12.09 12.50 28.54
C LEU A 138 12.34 11.42 27.47
N LEU A 139 12.43 11.82 26.21
CA LEU A 139 12.72 10.93 25.09
C LEU A 139 14.16 10.37 25.08
N THR A 140 15.06 10.85 25.97
CA THR A 140 16.35 10.19 26.19
C THR A 140 16.20 8.86 26.93
N ASN A 141 15.08 8.65 27.65
CA ASN A 141 14.77 7.37 28.25
C ASN A 141 14.47 6.32 27.15
N PRO A 142 15.21 5.20 27.09
CA PRO A 142 15.00 4.17 26.07
C PRO A 142 13.58 3.59 26.03
N GLU A 143 12.91 3.48 27.18
CA GLU A 143 11.55 2.93 27.26
C GLU A 143 10.53 3.87 26.59
N VAL A 144 10.56 5.14 26.98
CA VAL A 144 9.69 6.19 26.41
C VAL A 144 9.97 6.35 24.91
N TRP A 145 11.24 6.34 24.50
CA TRP A 145 11.63 6.37 23.10
C TRP A 145 11.05 5.20 22.30
N ASN A 146 11.17 3.97 22.82
CA ASN A 146 10.66 2.78 22.15
C ASN A 146 9.13 2.78 22.05
N GLN A 147 8.44 3.30 23.06
CA GLN A 147 6.98 3.47 23.03
C GLN A 147 6.55 4.41 21.89
N HIS A 148 7.15 5.59 21.77
CA HIS A 148 6.83 6.54 20.69
C HIS A 148 7.25 6.02 19.31
N LYS A 149 8.38 5.30 19.22
CA LYS A 149 8.77 4.61 17.98
C LYS A 149 7.74 3.56 17.55
N LEU A 150 7.19 2.80 18.51
CA LEU A 150 6.12 1.83 18.25
C LEU A 150 4.82 2.52 17.83
N ARG A 151 4.42 3.62 18.50
CA ARG A 151 3.25 4.43 18.12
C ARG A 151 3.37 4.93 16.68
N LEU A 152 4.52 5.48 16.31
CA LEU A 152 4.80 5.94 14.94
C LEU A 152 4.70 4.80 13.92
N LYS A 153 5.26 3.62 14.23
CA LYS A 153 5.14 2.44 13.37
C LYS A 153 3.67 2.03 13.21
N ASN A 154 2.92 1.93 14.30
CA ASN A 154 1.51 1.56 14.26
C ASN A 154 0.66 2.57 13.48
N ALA A 155 0.96 3.87 13.60
CA ALA A 155 0.31 4.91 12.81
C ALA A 155 0.62 4.78 11.32
N GLN A 156 1.87 4.48 10.97
CA GLN A 156 2.27 4.20 9.59
C GLN A 156 1.58 2.95 9.04
N ASP A 157 1.57 1.85 9.79
CA ASP A 157 0.92 0.60 9.40
C ASP A 157 -0.58 0.80 9.19
N SER A 158 -1.23 1.57 10.08
CA SER A 158 -2.64 1.96 9.95
C SER A 158 -2.91 2.80 8.68
N GLN A 159 -2.00 3.73 8.36
CA GLN A 159 -2.11 4.53 7.14
C GLN A 159 -1.94 3.67 5.88
N VAL A 160 -1.01 2.73 5.89
CA VAL A 160 -0.82 1.78 4.78
C VAL A 160 -2.06 0.91 4.61
N PHE A 161 -2.61 0.38 5.70
CA PHE A 161 -3.82 -0.42 5.69
C PHE A 161 -5.01 0.37 5.12
N ARG A 162 -5.25 1.60 5.59
CA ARG A 162 -6.29 2.50 5.04
C ARG A 162 -6.12 2.71 3.54
N LYS A 163 -4.90 2.98 3.07
CA LYS A 163 -4.62 3.17 1.64
C LYS A 163 -4.91 1.92 0.81
N GLN A 164 -4.61 0.74 1.34
CA GLN A 164 -4.94 -0.53 0.69
C GLN A 164 -6.46 -0.73 0.61
N GLN A 165 -7.17 -0.50 1.72
CA GLN A 165 -8.63 -0.59 1.79
C GLN A 165 -9.31 0.39 0.81
N LEU A 166 -8.88 1.65 0.78
CA LEU A 166 -9.40 2.64 -0.17
C LEU A 166 -9.14 2.22 -1.62
N LYS A 167 -7.97 1.64 -1.92
CA LYS A 167 -7.65 1.13 -3.25
C LYS A 167 -8.54 -0.04 -3.65
N GLU A 168 -8.83 -0.96 -2.74
CA GLU A 168 -9.73 -2.08 -2.99
C GLU A 168 -11.17 -1.61 -3.23
N ASN A 169 -11.69 -0.75 -2.35
CA ASN A 169 -13.02 -0.16 -2.49
C ASN A 169 -13.17 0.61 -3.81
N ARG A 170 -12.13 1.37 -4.20
CA ARG A 170 -12.08 2.08 -5.48
C ARG A 170 -12.18 1.14 -6.68
N LYS A 171 -11.43 0.03 -6.67
CA LYS A 171 -11.50 -0.98 -7.73
C LYS A 171 -12.87 -1.64 -7.82
N ASN A 172 -13.49 -1.93 -6.67
CA ASN A 172 -14.83 -2.51 -6.61
C ASN A 172 -15.87 -1.54 -7.19
N GLN A 173 -15.86 -0.28 -6.74
CA GLN A 173 -16.76 0.76 -7.25
C GLN A 173 -16.61 0.99 -8.76
N VAL A 174 -15.36 1.03 -9.26
CA VAL A 174 -15.10 1.16 -10.70
C VAL A 174 -15.64 -0.05 -11.46
N SER A 175 -15.48 -1.25 -10.92
CA SER A 175 -15.98 -2.48 -11.53
C SER A 175 -17.52 -2.51 -11.59
N GLU A 176 -18.19 -2.06 -10.52
CA GLU A 176 -19.65 -1.89 -10.48
C GLU A 176 -20.13 -0.91 -11.53
N PHE A 177 -19.52 0.28 -11.61
CA PHE A 177 -19.85 1.28 -12.63
C PHE A 177 -19.60 0.78 -14.06
N MET A 178 -18.56 -0.01 -14.27
CA MET A 178 -18.30 -0.67 -15.56
C MET A 178 -19.39 -1.70 -15.90
N ASN A 179 -19.83 -2.50 -14.92
CA ASN A 179 -20.91 -3.48 -15.11
C ASN A 179 -22.24 -2.78 -15.43
N GLU A 180 -22.51 -1.65 -14.79
CA GLU A 180 -23.69 -0.80 -14.99
C GLU A 180 -23.56 0.11 -16.23
N SER A 181 -22.43 0.09 -16.93
CA SER A 181 -22.15 0.93 -18.10
C SER A 181 -22.25 2.44 -17.83
N VAL A 182 -21.92 2.85 -16.60
CA VAL A 182 -21.86 4.27 -16.20
C VAL A 182 -20.83 5.01 -17.05
N LYS A 183 -21.18 6.22 -17.52
CA LYS A 183 -20.25 7.06 -18.27
C LYS A 183 -19.28 7.76 -17.32
N PHE A 184 -17.99 7.52 -17.49
CA PHE A 184 -16.93 8.19 -16.73
C PHE A 184 -16.64 9.59 -17.30
N THR A 185 -17.37 10.59 -16.80
CA THR A 185 -17.10 12.01 -17.08
C THR A 185 -15.90 12.52 -16.27
N SER A 186 -15.33 13.65 -16.67
CA SER A 186 -14.25 14.31 -15.91
C SER A 186 -14.67 14.63 -14.48
N GLU A 187 -15.89 15.12 -14.28
CA GLU A 187 -16.46 15.42 -12.96
C GLU A 187 -16.54 14.18 -12.07
N LEU A 188 -17.00 13.05 -12.62
CA LEU A 188 -17.08 11.79 -11.89
C LEU A 188 -15.67 11.29 -11.50
N LEU A 189 -14.69 11.40 -12.40
CA LEU A 189 -13.31 11.04 -12.09
C LEU A 189 -12.74 11.88 -10.94
N VAL A 190 -13.03 13.18 -10.91
CA VAL A 190 -12.62 14.07 -9.82
C VAL A 190 -13.32 13.68 -8.51
N ALA A 191 -14.64 13.45 -8.55
CA ALA A 191 -15.41 13.06 -7.37
C ALA A 191 -14.89 11.74 -6.74
N LEU A 192 -14.68 10.70 -7.57
CA LEU A 192 -14.10 9.44 -7.11
C LEU A 192 -12.67 9.62 -6.59
N SER A 193 -11.87 10.50 -7.22
CA SER A 193 -10.50 10.77 -6.77
C SER A 193 -10.46 11.39 -5.38
N GLN A 194 -11.41 12.28 -5.06
CA GLN A 194 -11.56 12.88 -3.75
C GLN A 194 -12.04 11.84 -2.73
N GLN A 195 -13.06 11.05 -3.08
CA GLN A 195 -13.62 10.00 -2.22
C GLN A 195 -12.57 8.97 -1.79
N PHE A 196 -11.69 8.55 -2.71
CA PHE A 196 -10.67 7.52 -2.45
C PHE A 196 -9.27 8.10 -2.18
N GLU A 197 -9.15 9.40 -1.94
CA GLU A 197 -7.89 10.08 -1.60
C GLU A 197 -6.76 9.78 -2.59
N CYS A 198 -7.06 9.79 -3.89
CA CYS A 198 -6.11 9.42 -4.94
C CYS A 198 -6.15 10.40 -6.12
N GLN A 199 -5.17 10.32 -7.02
CA GLN A 199 -5.20 11.09 -8.26
C GLN A 199 -6.17 10.47 -9.29
N PRO A 200 -6.89 11.28 -10.10
CA PRO A 200 -7.81 10.78 -11.14
C PRO A 200 -7.19 9.75 -12.09
N ARG A 201 -5.88 9.87 -12.37
CA ARG A 201 -5.14 8.89 -13.20
C ARG A 201 -5.27 7.45 -12.69
N HIS A 202 -5.33 7.24 -11.37
CA HIS A 202 -5.43 5.88 -10.82
C HIS A 202 -6.83 5.28 -11.02
N ILE A 203 -7.87 6.11 -11.11
CA ILE A 203 -9.21 5.67 -11.50
C ILE A 203 -9.20 5.20 -12.96
N VAL A 204 -8.54 5.96 -13.84
CA VAL A 204 -8.36 5.59 -15.25
C VAL A 204 -7.57 4.30 -15.39
N GLU A 205 -6.51 4.11 -14.62
CA GLU A 205 -5.76 2.85 -14.57
C GLU A 205 -6.64 1.67 -14.17
N ASP A 206 -7.51 1.83 -13.16
CA ASP A 206 -8.44 0.78 -12.73
C ASP A 206 -9.49 0.46 -13.81
N ILE A 207 -10.01 1.47 -14.53
CA ILE A 207 -10.91 1.28 -15.68
C ILE A 207 -10.21 0.47 -16.76
N MET A 208 -8.98 0.85 -17.12
CA MET A 208 -8.20 0.16 -18.15
C MET A 208 -7.83 -1.26 -17.71
N HIS A 209 -7.55 -1.46 -16.43
CA HIS A 209 -7.29 -2.76 -15.84
C HIS A 209 -8.54 -3.66 -15.90
N TYR A 210 -9.72 -3.15 -15.54
CA TYR A 210 -10.99 -3.87 -15.69
C TYR A 210 -11.22 -4.31 -17.14
N LYS A 211 -10.93 -3.42 -18.11
CA LYS A 211 -11.05 -3.71 -19.55
C LYS A 211 -10.01 -4.70 -20.09
N THR A 212 -9.15 -5.31 -19.27
CA THR A 212 -8.22 -6.35 -19.75
C THR A 212 -8.89 -7.72 -19.80
N PHE A 213 -8.61 -8.48 -20.85
CA PHE A 213 -9.18 -9.81 -21.03
C PHE A 213 -8.81 -10.76 -19.88
N LYS A 214 -7.58 -10.65 -19.37
CA LYS A 214 -7.08 -11.47 -18.25
C LYS A 214 -7.95 -11.29 -17.01
N ASN A 215 -8.23 -10.05 -16.62
CA ASN A 215 -9.02 -9.78 -15.43
C ASN A 215 -10.46 -10.25 -15.58
N LEU A 216 -11.13 -9.93 -16.70
CA LEU A 216 -12.48 -10.42 -16.94
C LEU A 216 -12.52 -11.95 -16.94
N HIS A 217 -11.55 -12.61 -17.57
CA HIS A 217 -11.47 -14.06 -17.55
C HIS A 217 -11.27 -14.61 -16.13
N GLU A 218 -10.44 -14.00 -15.29
CA GLU A 218 -10.26 -14.42 -13.89
C GLU A 218 -11.54 -14.23 -13.06
N THR A 219 -12.20 -13.07 -13.17
CA THR A 219 -13.48 -12.79 -12.49
C THR A 219 -14.58 -13.77 -12.90
N PHE A 220 -14.70 -14.06 -14.20
CA PHE A 220 -15.77 -14.90 -14.73
C PHE A 220 -15.45 -16.41 -14.70
N LYS A 221 -14.18 -16.79 -14.56
CA LYS A 221 -13.77 -18.19 -14.30
C LYS A 221 -14.35 -18.70 -12.98
N GLN A 222 -14.43 -17.84 -11.96
CA GLN A 222 -15.07 -18.17 -10.69
C GLN A 222 -16.60 -18.36 -10.82
N SER A 223 -17.20 -17.80 -11.86
CA SER A 223 -18.64 -17.80 -12.11
C SER A 223 -19.10 -18.89 -13.09
N ASN A 224 -18.24 -19.86 -13.46
CA ASN A 224 -18.51 -20.91 -14.47
C ASN A 224 -18.98 -20.38 -15.84
N VAL A 225 -18.62 -19.15 -16.19
CA VAL A 225 -19.03 -18.53 -17.45
C VAL A 225 -18.17 -19.07 -18.60
N THR A 226 -18.79 -19.35 -19.74
CA THR A 226 -18.07 -19.93 -20.89
C THR A 226 -17.11 -18.92 -21.53
N LEU A 227 -16.00 -19.41 -22.09
CA LEU A 227 -15.00 -18.57 -22.76
C LEU A 227 -15.60 -17.67 -23.88
N PRO A 228 -16.56 -18.13 -24.71
CA PRO A 228 -17.28 -17.26 -25.64
C PRO A 228 -17.99 -16.08 -24.95
N THR A 229 -18.67 -16.33 -23.82
CA THR A 229 -19.35 -15.29 -23.05
C THR A 229 -18.35 -14.27 -22.49
N VAL A 230 -17.20 -14.72 -21.95
CA VAL A 230 -16.13 -13.82 -21.49
C VAL A 230 -15.60 -12.94 -22.63
N ARG A 231 -15.42 -13.50 -23.84
CA ARG A 231 -15.01 -12.72 -25.02
C ARG A 231 -16.05 -11.68 -25.42
N ALA A 232 -17.33 -11.98 -25.28
CA ALA A 232 -18.40 -11.05 -25.58
C ALA A 232 -18.47 -9.92 -24.55
N ILE A 233 -18.40 -10.24 -23.25
CA ILE A 233 -18.30 -9.25 -22.16
C ILE A 233 -17.08 -8.34 -22.35
N TYR A 234 -15.92 -8.89 -22.73
CA TYR A 234 -14.73 -8.09 -23.03
C TYR A 234 -14.94 -7.07 -24.16
N ARG A 235 -15.67 -7.45 -25.22
CA ARG A 235 -16.02 -6.52 -26.31
C ARG A 235 -16.96 -5.42 -25.81
N CYS A 236 -17.95 -5.77 -24.99
CA CYS A 236 -18.88 -4.82 -24.38
C CYS A 236 -18.16 -3.85 -23.42
N ALA A 237 -17.29 -4.36 -22.55
CA ALA A 237 -16.49 -3.57 -21.61
C ALA A 237 -15.58 -2.55 -22.31
N LYS A 238 -14.97 -2.90 -23.47
CA LYS A 238 -14.18 -1.95 -24.26
C LYS A 238 -15.00 -0.72 -24.67
N LEU A 239 -16.23 -0.96 -25.09
CA LEU A 239 -17.18 0.06 -25.53
C LEU A 239 -17.96 0.70 -24.38
N ASN A 240 -17.79 0.20 -23.14
CA ASN A 240 -18.56 0.61 -21.96
C ASN A 240 -20.07 0.49 -22.18
N ILE A 241 -20.47 -0.67 -22.69
CA ILE A 241 -21.88 -1.07 -22.88
C ILE A 241 -22.15 -2.34 -22.10
N GLN A 242 -23.41 -2.56 -21.75
CA GLN A 242 -23.85 -3.76 -21.04
C GLN A 242 -23.90 -4.93 -22.03
N TYR A 243 -23.48 -6.12 -21.59
CA TYR A 243 -23.59 -7.36 -22.37
C TYR A 243 -25.00 -7.94 -22.28
#